data_AF-A0A4Q8Y6T0-F1
#
_entry.id   AF-A0A4Q8Y6T0-F1
#
_cell.length_a   1.000
_cell.length_b   1.000
_cell.length_c   1.000
_cell.angle_alpha   90.00
_cell.angle_beta   90.00
_cell.angle_gamma   90.00
#
_symmetry.space_group_name_H-M   'P 1'
#
loop_
_entity.id
_entity.type
_entity.pdbx_description
1 polymer ?
#
loop_
_entity_poly.entity_id
_entity_poly.type
_entity_poly.pdbx_seq_one_letter_code
_entity_poly.pdbx_strand_id
1 'polypeptide(L)'
;MTIKERQEREAHDRENPWRPMSTAKPGGLICDLLFDDMAGHFPTDGLQYFLDADGTWFQIDPPAEMSFMRKPINWRPSYVRMTPERRALIKRKAKG
;
A
#
# COMPACT_ATOMS: atom_id res chain seq x y z
N MET A 1 -9.45 -14.79 -14.89
CA MET A 1 -8.36 -13.89 -15.30
C MET A 1 -8.21 -13.98 -16.80
N THR A 2 -8.51 -12.90 -17.52
CA THR A 2 -8.35 -12.85 -18.99
C THR A 2 -6.94 -12.40 -19.36
N ILE A 3 -6.49 -12.74 -20.58
CA ILE A 3 -5.13 -12.41 -21.07
C ILE A 3 -4.86 -10.89 -21.04
N LYS A 4 -5.89 -10.07 -21.26
CA LYS A 4 -5.80 -8.60 -21.16
C LYS A 4 -5.48 -8.13 -19.74
N GLU A 5 -6.17 -8.65 -18.72
CA GLU A 5 -5.91 -8.28 -17.32
C GLU A 5 -4.49 -8.69 -16.86
N ARG A 6 -3.90 -9.76 -17.44
CA ARG A 6 -2.49 -10.12 -17.17
C ARG A 6 -1.52 -9.15 -17.85
N GLN A 7 -1.75 -8.78 -19.11
CA GLN A 7 -0.87 -7.86 -19.84
C GLN A 7 -0.90 -6.44 -19.27
N GLU A 8 -2.07 -5.96 -18.84
CA GLU A 8 -2.19 -4.65 -18.20
C GLU A 8 -1.49 -4.62 -16.84
N ARG A 9 -1.53 -5.73 -16.08
CA ARG A 9 -0.75 -5.87 -14.84
C ARG A 9 0.75 -5.92 -15.13
N GLU A 10 1.20 -6.69 -16.11
CA GLU A 10 2.63 -6.76 -16.46
C GLU A 10 3.19 -5.42 -16.98
N ALA A 11 2.42 -4.68 -17.78
CA ALA A 11 2.79 -3.33 -18.21
C ALA A 11 2.85 -2.35 -17.04
N HIS A 12 1.86 -2.40 -16.16
CA HIS A 12 1.81 -1.59 -14.94
C HIS A 12 2.98 -1.91 -14.00
N ASP A 13 3.35 -3.17 -13.87
CA ASP A 13 4.48 -3.63 -13.04
C ASP A 13 5.82 -3.17 -13.62
N ARG A 14 5.95 -3.14 -14.95
CA ARG A 14 7.14 -2.62 -15.65
C ARG A 14 7.28 -1.11 -15.49
N GLU A 15 6.18 -0.36 -15.46
CA GLU A 15 6.17 1.09 -15.24
C GLU A 15 6.27 1.48 -13.76
N ASN A 16 5.97 0.57 -12.84
CA ASN A 16 6.00 0.79 -11.39
C ASN A 16 6.93 -0.22 -10.70
N PRO A 17 8.26 -0.06 -10.83
CA PRO A 17 9.18 -0.92 -10.10
C PRO A 17 8.98 -0.72 -8.59
N TRP A 18 9.18 -1.80 -7.84
CA TRP A 18 9.31 -1.75 -6.38
C TRP A 18 10.43 -0.79 -6.00
N ARG A 19 10.16 0.07 -5.03
CA ARG A 19 11.07 1.11 -4.55
C ARG A 19 11.44 0.87 -3.09
N PRO A 20 12.64 1.26 -2.66
CA PRO A 20 13.02 1.23 -1.25
C PRO A 20 12.05 2.04 -0.40
N MET A 21 11.71 1.55 0.80
CA MET A 21 10.81 2.24 1.73
C MET A 21 11.24 3.69 2.06
N SER A 22 12.55 3.96 2.05
CA SER A 22 13.11 5.30 2.29
C SER A 22 12.65 6.36 1.27
N THR A 23 12.14 5.93 0.12
CA THR A 23 11.66 6.81 -0.95
C THR A 23 10.16 7.09 -0.88
N ALA A 24 9.44 6.44 0.05
CA ALA A 24 8.01 6.64 0.24
C ALA A 24 7.72 8.08 0.69
N LYS A 25 6.78 8.72 0.00
CA LYS A 25 6.39 10.11 0.31
C LYS A 25 5.05 10.13 1.03
N PRO A 26 4.95 10.86 2.16
CA PRO A 26 3.66 11.09 2.79
C PRO A 26 2.77 11.91 1.87
N GLY A 27 1.47 11.68 1.94
CA GLY A 27 0.52 12.49 1.19
C GLY A 27 -0.68 11.74 0.62
N GLY A 28 -0.90 10.48 1.03
CA GLY A 28 -2.09 9.74 0.59
C GLY A 28 -2.00 9.14 -0.79
N LEU A 29 -0.80 8.99 -1.34
CA LEU A 29 -0.61 8.18 -2.54
C LEU A 29 -0.92 6.72 -2.16
N ILE A 30 -1.78 6.08 -2.94
CA ILE A 30 -2.08 4.66 -2.72
C ILE A 30 -0.86 3.86 -3.17
N CYS A 31 -0.50 2.85 -2.41
CA CYS A 31 0.62 1.99 -2.75
C CYS A 31 0.42 0.57 -2.24
N ASP A 32 1.08 -0.35 -2.91
CA ASP A 32 1.25 -1.70 -2.43
C ASP A 32 2.53 -1.75 -1.59
N LEU A 33 2.53 -2.57 -0.53
CA LEU A 33 3.70 -2.82 0.30
C LEU A 33 4.14 -4.27 0.14
N LEU A 34 5.44 -4.45 -0.04
CA LEU A 34 6.09 -5.75 -0.01
C LEU A 34 6.67 -5.95 1.39
N PHE A 35 6.34 -7.08 2.01
CA PHE A 35 6.84 -7.45 3.33
C PHE A 35 7.85 -8.58 3.21
N ASP A 36 8.78 -8.62 4.16
CA ASP A 36 9.67 -9.76 4.31
C ASP A 36 8.86 -10.97 4.83
N ASP A 37 8.89 -12.08 4.10
CA ASP A 37 8.10 -13.28 4.34
C ASP A 37 8.80 -14.26 5.30
N MET A 38 9.92 -13.86 5.92
CA MET A 38 10.67 -14.67 6.91
C MET A 38 9.84 -15.21 8.10
N ALA A 39 8.60 -14.74 8.32
CA ALA A 39 7.69 -15.20 9.38
C ALA A 39 6.43 -15.95 8.87
N GLY A 40 6.35 -16.26 7.57
CA GLY A 40 5.20 -16.89 6.94
C GLY A 40 4.58 -16.01 5.86
N HIS A 41 3.96 -16.64 4.86
CA HIS A 41 3.33 -15.98 3.73
C HIS A 41 2.27 -14.98 4.23
N PHE A 42 2.58 -13.68 4.16
CA PHE A 42 1.61 -12.63 4.43
C PHE A 42 0.76 -12.47 3.17
N PRO A 43 -0.55 -12.73 3.21
CA PRO A 43 -1.42 -12.48 2.06
C PRO A 43 -1.58 -10.97 1.90
N THR A 44 -0.63 -10.36 1.20
CA THR A 44 -0.61 -8.94 0.86
C THR A 44 -1.23 -8.67 -0.50
N ASP A 45 -1.57 -9.75 -1.22
CA ASP A 45 -2.22 -9.69 -2.52
C ASP A 45 -3.57 -8.97 -2.42
N GLY A 46 -3.66 -7.81 -3.05
CA GLY A 46 -4.86 -6.97 -3.07
C GLY A 46 -4.97 -6.01 -1.89
N LEU A 47 -4.02 -5.98 -0.95
CA LEU A 47 -4.01 -5.01 0.13
C LEU A 47 -3.33 -3.71 -0.32
N GLN A 48 -4.06 -2.61 -0.17
CA GLN A 48 -3.57 -1.27 -0.50
C GLN A 48 -3.34 -0.45 0.75
N TYR A 49 -2.30 0.37 0.70
CA TYR A 49 -1.84 1.18 1.81
C TYR A 49 -1.65 2.64 1.41
N PHE A 50 -1.51 3.51 2.40
CA PHE A 50 -0.98 4.86 2.19
C PHE A 50 -0.15 5.30 3.40
N LEU A 51 0.80 6.20 3.13
CA LEU A 51 1.58 6.88 4.15
C LEU A 51 0.92 8.22 4.50
N ASP A 52 0.56 8.39 5.77
CA ASP A 52 0.03 9.64 6.29
C ASP A 52 1.15 10.63 6.64
N ALA A 53 0.79 11.90 6.89
CA ALA A 53 1.76 12.97 7.13
C ALA A 53 2.56 12.81 8.43
N ASP A 54 2.02 12.06 9.39
CA ASP A 54 2.68 11.73 10.66
C ASP A 54 3.66 10.55 10.55
N GLY A 55 3.82 9.97 9.35
CA GLY A 55 4.68 8.80 9.12
C GLY A 55 3.99 7.46 9.42
N THR A 56 2.71 7.48 9.76
CA THR A 56 1.93 6.26 10.04
C THR A 56 1.42 5.64 8.74
N TRP A 57 1.54 4.31 8.67
CA TRP A 57 1.01 3.52 7.57
C TRP A 57 -0.40 3.04 7.88
N PHE A 58 -1.31 3.22 6.92
CA PHE A 58 -2.68 2.77 7.03
C PHE A 58 -3.01 1.80 5.90
N GLN A 59 -3.69 0.71 6.24
CA GLN A 59 -4.36 -0.17 5.30
C GLN A 59 -5.71 0.42 4.91
N ILE A 60 -6.06 0.35 3.63
CA ILE A 60 -7.29 0.93 3.09
C ILE A 60 -8.48 0.00 3.32
N ASP A 61 -8.29 -1.30 3.08
CA ASP A 61 -9.35 -2.30 3.20
C ASP A 61 -8.80 -3.64 3.73
N PRO A 62 -9.28 -4.13 4.89
CA PRO A 62 -10.00 -3.35 5.90
C PRO A 62 -9.19 -2.14 6.41
N PRO A 63 -9.86 -1.03 6.78
CA PRO A 63 -9.22 0.11 7.45
C PRO A 63 -8.50 -0.30 8.74
N ALA A 64 -7.18 -0.24 8.75
CA ALA A 64 -6.38 -0.58 9.92
C ALA A 64 -5.10 0.25 9.98
N GLU A 65 -4.66 0.56 11.19
CA GLU A 65 -3.33 1.12 11.43
C GLU A 65 -2.31 -0.01 11.37
N MET A 66 -1.25 0.17 10.59
CA MET A 66 -0.23 -0.86 10.45
C MET A 66 0.65 -0.91 11.70
N SER A 67 0.69 -2.06 12.36
CA SER A 67 1.62 -2.30 13.47
C SER A 67 3.05 -2.48 12.98
N PHE A 68 4.01 -1.87 13.68
CA PHE A 68 5.46 -1.98 13.45
C PHE A 68 6.02 -3.40 13.49
N MET A 69 5.24 -4.37 13.98
CA MET A 69 5.60 -5.79 13.90
C MET A 69 5.70 -6.29 12.46
N ARG A 70 4.98 -5.66 11.52
CA ARG A 70 5.07 -5.94 10.08
C ARG A 70 5.92 -4.86 9.43
N LYS A 71 7.17 -5.18 9.13
CA LYS A 71 8.08 -4.24 8.47
C LYS A 71 8.02 -4.44 6.95
N PRO A 72 7.43 -3.52 6.19
CA PRO A 72 7.56 -3.55 4.74
C PRO A 72 9.02 -3.27 4.35
N ILE A 73 9.50 -3.97 3.32
CA ILE A 73 10.85 -3.83 2.78
C ILE A 73 10.88 -2.95 1.54
N ASN A 74 9.81 -2.96 0.75
CA ASN A 74 9.64 -2.14 -0.44
C ASN A 74 8.20 -1.67 -0.57
N TRP A 75 8.00 -0.61 -1.36
CA TRP A 75 6.69 -0.09 -1.70
C TRP A 75 6.59 0.16 -3.20
N ARG A 76 5.38 0.16 -3.72
CA ARG A 76 5.10 0.46 -5.12
C ARG A 76 3.92 1.40 -5.23
N PRO A 77 4.05 2.57 -5.90
CA PRO A 77 2.94 3.48 -6.06
C PRO A 77 1.89 2.89 -6.99
N SER A 78 0.63 2.99 -6.60
CA SER A 78 -0.49 3.00 -7.53
C SER A 78 -0.70 4.46 -7.90
N TYR A 79 -0.65 4.85 -9.17
CA TYR A 79 -0.74 6.26 -9.64
C TYR A 79 -2.01 7.03 -9.22
N VAL A 80 -2.86 6.42 -8.39
CA VAL A 80 -4.05 7.00 -7.79
C VAL A 80 -3.74 7.60 -6.43
N ARG A 81 -4.07 8.87 -6.26
CA ARG A 81 -3.99 9.55 -4.97
C ARG A 81 -5.36 9.60 -4.32
N MET A 82 -5.39 9.36 -3.02
CA MET A 82 -6.62 9.40 -2.25
C MET A 82 -7.00 10.83 -1.88
N THR A 83 -8.30 11.13 -1.86
CA THR A 83 -8.76 12.43 -1.38
C THR A 83 -8.55 12.57 0.12
N PRO A 84 -8.39 13.81 0.64
CA PRO A 84 -8.24 14.04 2.08
C PRO A 84 -9.40 13.50 2.92
N GLU A 85 -10.64 13.55 2.41
CA GLU A 85 -11.85 13.11 3.11
C GLU A 85 -11.84 11.59 3.29
N ARG A 86 -11.48 10.84 2.23
CA ARG A 86 -11.39 9.39 2.30
C ARG A 86 -10.27 8.94 3.24
N ARG A 87 -9.14 9.65 3.28
CA ARG A 87 -8.08 9.40 4.27
C ARG A 87 -8.58 9.61 5.69
N ALA A 88 -9.27 10.73 5.96
CA ALA A 88 -9.82 11.02 7.28
C ALA A 88 -10.80 9.92 7.73
N LEU A 89 -11.63 9.42 6.81
CA LEU A 89 -12.54 8.31 7.08
C LEU A 89 -11.80 7.02 7.45
N ILE A 90 -10.77 6.63 6.70
CA ILE A 90 -9.97 5.42 6.98
C ILE A 90 -9.26 5.56 8.32
N LYS A 91 -8.62 6.69 8.58
CA LYS A 91 -7.95 6.97 9.87
C LYS A 91 -8.91 6.86 11.05
N ARG A 92 -10.14 7.36 10.89
CA ARG A 92 -11.17 7.25 11.94
C ARG A 92 -11.60 5.81 12.17
N LYS A 93 -11.79 5.03 11.10
CA LYS A 93 -12.17 3.61 11.19
C LYS A 93 -11.06 2.73 11.76
N ALA A 94 -9.79 3.04 11.48
CA ALA A 94 -8.64 2.30 11.99
C ALA A 94 -8.43 2.43 13.50
N LYS A 95 -8.98 3.48 14.13
CA LYS A 95 -8.89 3.76 15.57
C LYS A 95 -10.11 3.31 16.39
N GLY A 96 -11.17 2.87 15.71
CA GLY A 96 -12.41 2.40 16.33
C GLY A 96 -12.39 0.89 16.55
#